data_AF-A0A0D1KBY5-F1
#
_entry.id   AF-A0A0D1KBY5-F1
#
_cell.length_a   1.000
_cell.length_b   1.000
_cell.length_c   1.000
_cell.angle_alpha   90.00
_cell.angle_beta   90.00
_cell.angle_gamma   90.00
#
_symmetry.space_group_name_H-M   'P 1'
#
loop_
_entity.id
_entity.type
_entity.pdbx_description
1 polymer ?
#
loop_
_entity_poly.entity_id
_entity_poly.type
_entity_poly.pdbx_seq_one_letter_code
_entity_poly.pdbx_strand_id
1 'polypeptide(L)'
;MVVNAYHFARYTSNSAAKKEAIWFDKKLKLVGFDKKKDDYVTIDVEASGLGTPSQVTEYTNTFIKQMKALGYNRVDLYTGSYYYNGQLIPSKLVVNKPWLASYPANPVKNKPTAKFTNGKGAWQWASDYKFIGMSRYGNFD
;
A
#
# COMPACT_ATOMS: atom_id res chain seq x y z
N MET A 1 15.75 -0.55 -14.38
CA MET A 1 14.73 -1.18 -13.52
C MET A 1 14.18 -0.11 -12.59
N VAL A 2 12.87 -0.03 -12.41
CA VAL A 2 12.25 0.87 -11.42
C VAL A 2 11.99 0.05 -10.17
N VAL A 3 12.40 0.54 -9.00
CA VAL A 3 12.20 -0.14 -7.72
C VAL A 3 11.15 0.60 -6.92
N ASN A 4 10.22 -0.15 -6.34
CA ASN A 4 9.22 0.32 -5.38
C ASN A 4 9.36 -0.52 -4.11
N ALA A 5 8.90 0.00 -2.98
CA ALA A 5 8.97 -0.72 -1.70
C ALA A 5 7.69 -0.51 -0.89
N TYR A 6 7.35 -1.47 -0.02
CA TYR A 6 6.20 -1.34 0.87
C TYR A 6 6.54 -1.68 2.32
N HIS A 7 5.71 -1.19 3.25
CA HIS A 7 5.75 -1.50 4.68
C HIS A 7 4.39 -2.02 5.13
N PHE A 8 4.36 -3.20 5.75
CA PHE A 8 3.14 -3.78 6.32
C PHE A 8 2.79 -3.11 7.67
N ALA A 9 1.63 -2.46 7.73
CA ALA A 9 1.17 -1.67 8.87
C ALA A 9 0.88 -2.54 10.11
N ARG A 10 1.40 -2.10 11.27
CA ARG A 10 1.08 -2.67 12.58
C ARG A 10 0.66 -1.63 13.62
N TYR A 11 0.46 -0.38 13.19
CA TYR A 11 0.22 0.73 14.10
C TYR A 11 -1.17 0.66 14.75
N THR A 12 -1.24 1.12 15.99
CA THR A 12 -2.51 1.24 16.75
C THR A 12 -2.70 2.65 17.30
N SER A 13 -1.85 3.59 16.89
CA SER A 13 -1.93 5.01 17.26
C SER A 13 -1.14 5.87 16.27
N ASN A 14 -1.39 7.18 16.27
CA ASN A 14 -0.58 8.15 15.50
C ASN A 14 0.91 8.11 15.87
N SER A 15 1.24 7.88 17.15
CA SER A 15 2.63 7.77 17.60
C SER A 15 3.29 6.52 17.02
N ALA A 16 2.59 5.37 17.03
CA ALA A 16 3.06 4.14 16.40
C ALA A 16 3.22 4.30 14.88
N ALA A 17 2.27 4.93 14.20
CA ALA A 17 2.33 5.18 12.76
C ALA A 17 3.56 6.03 12.36
N LYS A 18 3.89 7.07 13.14
CA LYS A 18 5.12 7.86 12.93
C LYS A 18 6.38 7.02 13.15
N LYS A 19 6.40 6.20 14.20
CA LYS A 19 7.54 5.30 14.50
C LYS A 19 7.77 4.29 13.39
N GLU A 20 6.70 3.71 12.85
CA GLU A 20 6.77 2.78 11.71
C GLU A 20 7.29 3.47 10.45
N ALA A 21 6.83 4.69 10.13
CA ALA A 21 7.36 5.45 8.99
C ALA A 21 8.87 5.75 9.13
N ILE A 22 9.32 6.15 10.33
CA ILE A 22 10.74 6.38 10.62
C ILE A 22 11.54 5.08 10.53
N TRP A 23 10.98 3.96 11.01
CA TRP A 23 11.62 2.66 10.89
C TRP A 23 11.76 2.23 9.43
N PHE A 24 10.70 2.42 8.63
CA PHE A 24 10.71 2.07 7.22
C PHE A 24 11.76 2.89 6.45
N ASP A 25 11.84 4.21 6.67
CA ASP A 25 12.90 5.06 6.10
C ASP A 25 14.32 4.54 6.44
N LYS A 26 14.56 4.11 7.68
CA LYS A 26 15.84 3.50 8.05
C LYS A 26 16.13 2.22 7.29
N LYS A 27 15.12 1.38 7.04
CA LYS A 27 15.27 0.13 6.27
C LYS A 27 15.49 0.39 4.80
N LEU A 28 14.77 1.34 4.21
CA LEU A 28 14.96 1.79 2.83
C LEU A 28 16.41 2.25 2.60
N LYS A 29 16.92 3.12 3.48
CA LYS A 29 18.33 3.56 3.42
C LYS A 29 19.32 2.41 3.55
N LEU A 30 19.06 1.44 4.43
CA LEU A 30 19.92 0.28 4.65
C LEU A 30 20.06 -0.59 3.39
N VAL A 31 18.99 -0.76 2.61
CA VAL A 31 18.99 -1.57 1.38
C VAL A 31 19.36 -0.76 0.13
N GLY A 32 19.75 0.51 0.31
CA GLY A 32 20.19 1.37 -0.80
C GLY A 32 19.06 2.00 -1.61
N PHE A 33 17.82 2.02 -1.11
CA PHE A 33 16.70 2.69 -1.78
C PHE A 33 16.97 4.21 -1.83
N ASP A 34 16.98 4.77 -3.04
CA ASP A 34 17.22 6.17 -3.31
C ASP A 34 15.91 6.87 -3.67
N LYS A 35 15.37 7.65 -2.71
CA LYS A 35 14.12 8.41 -2.88
C LYS A 35 14.09 9.41 -4.05
N LYS A 36 15.21 9.65 -4.74
CA LYS A 36 15.28 10.48 -5.96
C LYS A 36 15.25 9.66 -7.26
N LYS A 37 15.64 8.38 -7.21
CA LYS A 37 15.78 7.51 -8.40
C LYS A 37 14.76 6.39 -8.40
N ASP A 38 14.51 5.81 -7.24
CA ASP A 38 13.46 4.84 -7.01
C ASP A 38 12.12 5.56 -6.89
N ASP A 39 11.03 4.79 -6.98
CA ASP A 39 9.72 5.32 -7.28
C ASP A 39 8.84 5.42 -6.02
N TYR A 40 7.80 4.61 -5.90
CA TYR A 40 6.87 4.69 -4.77
C TYR A 40 7.37 3.95 -3.54
N VAL A 41 7.08 4.54 -2.38
CA VAL A 41 6.99 3.84 -1.11
C VAL A 41 5.53 3.71 -0.70
N THR A 42 5.11 2.50 -0.32
CA THR A 42 3.70 2.20 -0.11
C THR A 42 3.45 1.72 1.31
N ILE A 43 2.41 2.23 1.96
CA ILE A 43 1.92 1.64 3.21
C ILE A 43 0.91 0.54 2.88
N ASP A 44 1.15 -0.67 3.36
CA ASP A 44 0.27 -1.83 3.20
C ASP A 44 -0.58 -1.97 4.46
N VAL A 45 -1.90 -1.80 4.33
CA VAL A 45 -2.85 -1.75 5.46
C VAL A 45 -3.88 -2.87 5.34
N GLU A 46 -3.59 -4.00 5.98
CA GLU A 46 -4.47 -5.18 5.93
C GLU A 46 -4.65 -5.88 7.29
N ALA A 47 -3.86 -5.48 8.29
CA ALA A 47 -3.88 -6.15 9.59
C ALA A 47 -5.20 -5.94 10.34
N SER A 48 -5.65 -6.98 11.03
CA SER A 48 -6.72 -6.86 12.03
C SER A 48 -6.24 -6.11 13.27
N GLY A 49 -7.17 -5.44 13.97
CA GLY A 49 -6.90 -4.86 15.30
C GLY A 49 -6.14 -3.52 15.27
N LEU A 50 -6.05 -2.84 14.12
CA LEU A 50 -5.44 -1.52 14.02
C LEU A 50 -6.32 -0.38 14.59
N GLY A 51 -7.60 -0.67 14.89
CA GLY A 51 -8.57 0.28 15.47
C GLY A 51 -9.90 0.28 14.71
N THR A 52 -10.73 1.29 14.96
CA THR A 52 -11.95 1.57 14.17
C THR A 52 -11.61 2.15 12.79
N PRO A 53 -12.53 2.13 11.79
CA PRO A 53 -12.23 2.69 10.46
C PRO A 53 -11.74 4.14 10.47
N SER A 54 -12.28 4.98 11.37
CA SER A 54 -11.82 6.36 11.52
C SER A 54 -10.39 6.43 12.06
N GLN A 55 -10.07 5.63 13.08
CA GLN A 55 -8.73 5.56 13.66
C GLN A 55 -7.72 5.03 12.65
N VAL A 56 -8.01 3.91 11.97
CA VAL A 56 -7.11 3.35 10.96
C VAL A 56 -6.83 4.37 9.86
N THR A 57 -7.87 5.03 9.33
CA THR A 57 -7.72 6.10 8.33
C THR A 57 -6.82 7.23 8.81
N GLU A 58 -7.02 7.69 10.04
CA GLU A 58 -6.20 8.74 10.64
C GLU A 58 -4.73 8.31 10.79
N TYR A 59 -4.48 7.10 11.29
CA TYR A 59 -3.13 6.57 11.50
C TYR A 59 -2.41 6.34 10.16
N THR A 60 -3.11 5.82 9.14
CA THR A 60 -2.60 5.69 7.77
C THR A 60 -2.19 7.06 7.21
N ASN A 61 -3.05 8.07 7.36
CA ASN A 61 -2.73 9.43 6.92
C ASN A 61 -1.50 10.00 7.67
N THR A 62 -1.36 9.70 8.96
CA THR A 62 -0.20 10.09 9.75
C THR A 62 1.09 9.43 9.27
N PHE A 63 1.07 8.13 8.96
CA PHE A 63 2.21 7.43 8.36
C PHE A 63 2.63 8.09 7.03
N ILE A 64 1.66 8.31 6.13
CA ILE A 64 1.92 8.88 4.80
C ILE A 64 2.49 10.29 4.90
N LYS A 65 1.92 11.14 5.77
CA LYS A 65 2.44 12.49 6.04
C LYS A 65 3.87 12.43 6.59
N GLN A 66 4.17 11.49 7.47
CA GLN A 66 5.52 11.33 8.02
C GLN A 66 6.53 10.89 6.95
N MET A 67 6.17 9.97 6.05
CA MET A 67 7.03 9.60 4.91
C MET A 67 7.29 10.79 4.00
N LYS A 68 6.28 11.61 3.69
CA LYS A 68 6.45 12.85 2.93
C LYS A 68 7.39 13.83 3.64
N ALA A 69 7.25 13.99 4.95
CA ALA A 69 8.15 14.83 5.76
C ALA A 69 9.61 14.33 5.77
N LEU A 70 9.83 13.02 5.62
CA LEU A 70 11.16 12.41 5.46
C LEU A 70 11.75 12.58 4.04
N GLY A 71 10.97 13.19 3.13
CA GLY A 71 11.39 13.56 1.78
C GLY A 71 11.05 12.53 0.70
N TYR A 72 10.12 11.62 0.96
CA TYR A 72 9.57 10.73 -0.07
C TYR A 72 8.40 11.44 -0.77
N ASN A 73 8.60 11.80 -2.04
CA ASN A 73 7.60 12.56 -2.80
C ASN A 73 6.47 11.68 -3.35
N ARG A 74 6.74 10.38 -3.52
CA ARG A 74 5.80 9.38 -4.03
C ARG A 74 5.50 8.38 -2.93
N VAL A 75 4.38 8.61 -2.25
CA VAL A 75 3.90 7.76 -1.16
C VAL A 75 2.47 7.32 -1.50
N ASP A 76 2.23 6.01 -1.53
CA ASP A 76 0.93 5.43 -1.86
C ASP A 76 0.39 4.55 -0.72
N LEU A 77 -0.85 4.10 -0.86
CA LEU A 77 -1.54 3.15 0.01
C LEU A 77 -1.85 1.89 -0.79
N TYR A 78 -1.52 0.74 -0.20
CA TYR A 78 -2.01 -0.57 -0.62
C TYR A 78 -2.94 -1.17 0.43
N THR A 79 -4.02 -1.81 -0.03
CA THR A 79 -4.92 -2.63 0.80
C THR A 79 -5.86 -3.47 -0.07
N GLY A 80 -6.42 -4.54 0.48
CA GLY A 80 -7.57 -5.23 -0.10
C GLY A 80 -8.76 -4.30 -0.36
N SER A 81 -9.41 -4.44 -1.52
CA SER A 81 -10.58 -3.64 -1.89
C SER A 81 -11.74 -3.80 -0.88
N TYR A 82 -11.88 -4.99 -0.28
CA TYR A 82 -12.84 -5.19 0.82
C TYR A 82 -12.46 -4.34 2.05
N TYR A 83 -11.20 -4.40 2.48
CA TYR A 83 -10.69 -3.65 3.63
C TYR A 83 -10.77 -2.14 3.39
N TYR A 84 -10.44 -1.66 2.19
CA TYR A 84 -10.58 -0.26 1.78
C TYR A 84 -12.00 0.29 1.99
N ASN A 85 -13.01 -0.52 1.68
CA ASN A 85 -14.41 -0.09 1.76
C ASN A 85 -15.07 -0.36 3.12
N GLY A 86 -14.52 -1.27 3.94
CA GLY A 86 -15.09 -1.63 5.24
C GLY A 86 -14.33 -1.09 6.45
N GLN A 87 -13.00 -0.97 6.35
CA GLN A 87 -12.10 -0.70 7.48
C GLN A 87 -11.27 0.58 7.29
N LEU A 88 -11.50 1.30 6.20
CA LEU A 88 -11.01 2.66 5.97
C LEU A 88 -12.20 3.58 5.63
N ILE A 89 -11.95 4.89 5.67
CA ILE A 89 -12.88 5.92 5.19
C ILE A 89 -12.24 6.55 3.96
N PRO A 90 -12.52 6.04 2.75
CA PRO A 90 -11.85 6.48 1.53
C PRO A 90 -11.86 7.97 1.26
N SER A 91 -12.97 8.65 1.54
CA SER A 91 -13.12 10.09 1.35
C SER A 91 -12.23 10.94 2.25
N LYS A 92 -11.65 10.34 3.30
CA LYS A 92 -10.74 11.00 4.24
C LYS A 92 -9.28 10.60 4.07
N LEU A 93 -8.96 9.70 3.13
CA LEU A 93 -7.57 9.33 2.85
C LEU A 93 -6.86 10.44 2.07
N VAL A 94 -5.59 10.68 2.40
CA VAL A 94 -4.75 11.62 1.66
C VAL A 94 -4.29 11.09 0.29
N VAL A 95 -4.43 9.78 0.08
CA VAL A 95 -4.20 9.09 -1.19
C VAL A 95 -5.54 8.93 -1.88
N ASN A 96 -5.67 9.46 -3.10
CA ASN A 96 -6.91 9.41 -3.90
C ASN A 96 -6.86 8.40 -5.06
N LYS A 97 -5.72 7.74 -5.29
CA LYS A 97 -5.59 6.68 -6.31
C LYS A 97 -4.79 5.51 -5.75
N PRO A 98 -5.30 4.84 -4.69
CA PRO A 98 -4.56 3.78 -4.01
C PRO A 98 -4.36 2.58 -4.91
N TRP A 99 -3.37 1.75 -4.56
CA TRP A 99 -3.21 0.41 -5.09
C TRP A 99 -4.16 -0.55 -4.35
N LEU A 100 -5.15 -1.11 -5.04
CA LEU A 100 -6.14 -1.99 -4.40
C LEU A 100 -6.02 -3.43 -4.89
N ALA A 101 -6.13 -4.37 -3.95
CA ALA A 101 -6.21 -5.80 -4.26
C ALA A 101 -7.66 -6.28 -4.44
N SER A 102 -7.89 -7.05 -5.50
CA SER A 102 -9.13 -7.80 -5.70
C SER A 102 -8.86 -8.88 -6.74
N TYR A 103 -9.00 -10.14 -6.36
CA TYR A 103 -8.57 -11.27 -7.19
C TYR A 103 -9.77 -11.98 -7.83
N PRO A 104 -10.13 -11.66 -9.08
CA PRO A 104 -11.16 -12.38 -9.80
C PRO A 104 -10.63 -13.74 -10.27
N ALA A 105 -11.53 -14.73 -10.43
CA ALA A 105 -11.17 -16.01 -11.01
C ALA A 105 -10.67 -15.90 -12.47
N ASN A 106 -11.10 -14.87 -13.20
CA ASN A 106 -10.64 -14.58 -14.56
C ASN A 106 -10.42 -13.06 -14.74
N PRO A 107 -9.19 -12.56 -14.54
CA PRO A 107 -8.87 -11.14 -14.69
C PRO A 107 -8.90 -10.74 -16.17
N VAL A 108 -9.74 -9.76 -16.51
CA VAL A 108 -9.87 -9.26 -17.89
C VAL A 108 -9.27 -7.86 -18.00
N LYS A 109 -8.44 -7.66 -19.02
CA LYS A 109 -7.87 -6.34 -19.35
C LYS A 109 -8.97 -5.28 -19.42
N ASN A 110 -8.72 -4.11 -18.83
CA ASN A 110 -9.65 -2.98 -18.75
C ASN A 110 -10.95 -3.23 -17.95
N LYS A 111 -11.04 -4.34 -17.18
CA LYS A 111 -12.20 -4.65 -16.33
C LYS A 111 -11.76 -4.99 -14.88
N PRO A 112 -11.17 -4.03 -14.15
CA PRO A 112 -10.73 -4.27 -12.77
C PRO A 112 -11.93 -4.57 -11.86
N THR A 113 -11.79 -5.58 -11.00
CA THR A 113 -12.80 -5.90 -9.97
C THR A 113 -12.58 -5.15 -8.66
N ALA A 114 -11.42 -4.51 -8.49
CA ALA A 114 -11.18 -3.61 -7.37
C ALA A 114 -12.20 -2.45 -7.40
N LYS A 115 -12.92 -2.29 -6.29
CA LYS A 115 -13.89 -1.21 -6.08
C LYS A 115 -13.18 0.00 -5.51
N PHE A 116 -13.15 1.05 -6.31
CA PHE A 116 -12.66 2.38 -5.93
C PHE A 116 -13.84 3.30 -5.64
N THR A 117 -13.69 4.18 -4.66
CA THR A 117 -14.70 5.19 -4.31
C THR A 117 -14.36 6.57 -4.87
N ASN A 118 -13.07 6.93 -4.99
CA ASN A 118 -12.62 8.29 -5.36
C ASN A 118 -11.47 8.31 -6.38
N GLY A 119 -11.65 7.66 -7.53
CA GLY A 119 -10.62 7.60 -8.59
C GLY A 119 -9.87 6.26 -8.61
N LYS A 120 -9.32 5.89 -9.77
CA LYS A 120 -8.67 4.59 -9.99
C LYS A 120 -7.15 4.73 -9.87
N GLY A 121 -6.55 3.86 -9.05
CA GLY A 121 -5.09 3.66 -8.96
C GLY A 121 -4.67 2.31 -9.56
N ALA A 122 -3.61 1.72 -9.01
CA ALA A 122 -3.16 0.40 -9.42
C ALA A 122 -4.12 -0.71 -8.92
N TRP A 123 -4.11 -1.86 -9.58
CA TRP A 123 -4.92 -3.02 -9.23
C TRP A 123 -4.03 -4.26 -9.12
N GLN A 124 -3.94 -4.85 -7.93
CA GLN A 124 -3.41 -6.21 -7.77
C GLN A 124 -4.53 -7.20 -8.07
N TRP A 125 -4.37 -7.94 -9.16
CA TRP A 125 -5.43 -8.81 -9.70
C TRP A 125 -5.16 -10.29 -9.48
N ALA A 126 -3.97 -10.65 -9.01
CA ALA A 126 -3.59 -12.01 -8.64
C ALA A 126 -2.67 -12.00 -7.42
N SER A 127 -2.53 -13.17 -6.82
CA SER A 127 -1.44 -13.53 -5.88
C SER A 127 -0.88 -14.93 -6.18
N ASP A 128 -1.38 -15.53 -7.26
CA ASP A 128 -1.16 -16.91 -7.69
C ASP A 128 -0.61 -16.97 -9.12
N TYR A 129 -0.22 -15.82 -9.70
CA TYR A 129 0.22 -15.77 -11.09
C TYR A 129 1.59 -16.44 -11.26
N LYS A 130 1.79 -17.11 -12.39
CA LYS A 130 3.08 -17.73 -12.74
C LYS A 130 3.57 -17.22 -14.08
N PHE A 131 4.69 -16.51 -14.06
CA PHE A 131 5.36 -16.12 -15.29
C PHE A 131 5.98 -17.34 -15.99
N ILE A 132 5.85 -17.37 -17.32
CA ILE A 132 6.47 -18.40 -18.16
C ILE A 132 7.99 -18.37 -17.91
N GLY A 133 8.58 -19.54 -17.64
CA GLY A 133 10.01 -19.67 -17.35
C GLY A 133 10.41 -19.31 -15.90
N MET A 134 9.48 -18.90 -15.05
CA MET A 134 9.77 -18.52 -13.65
C MET A 134 9.11 -19.42 -12.61
N SER A 135 8.60 -20.60 -13.01
CA SER A 135 7.86 -21.51 -12.12
C SER A 135 8.61 -21.92 -10.84
N ARG A 136 9.95 -22.00 -10.89
CA ARG A 136 10.79 -22.34 -9.73
C ARG A 136 10.80 -21.29 -8.63
N TYR A 137 10.36 -20.06 -8.92
CA TYR A 137 10.34 -18.96 -7.97
C TYR A 137 9.00 -18.82 -7.24
N GLY A 138 8.01 -19.65 -7.58
CA GLY A 138 6.70 -19.66 -6.96
C GLY A 138 5.67 -18.79 -7.68
N ASN A 139 4.68 -18.35 -6.91
CA ASN A 139 3.61 -17.48 -7.39
C ASN A 139 4.02 -16.01 -7.23
N PHE A 140 3.43 -15.18 -8.07
CA PHE A 140 3.63 -13.73 -8.09
C PHE A 140 2.29 -13.03 -7.93
N ASP A 141 2.38 -11.89 -7.27
CA ASP A 141 1.34 -10.87 -7.20
C ASP A 141 1.24 -10.03 -8.48
#